data_AF-A0A0N4ZE10-F1
#
_entry.id   AF-A0A0N4ZE10-F1
#
_cell.length_a   1.000
_cell.length_b   1.000
_cell.length_c   1.000
_cell.angle_alpha   90.00
_cell.angle_beta   90.00
_cell.angle_gamma   90.00
#
_symmetry.space_group_name_H-M   'P 1'
#
loop_
_entity.id
_entity.type
_entity.pdbx_description
1 polymer ?
#
loop_
_entity_poly.entity_id
_entity_poly.type
_entity_poly.pdbx_seq_one_letter_code
_entity_poly.pdbx_strand_id
1 'polypeptide(L)'
;MGYLSSKSINYCFGSPGQSGFLTLVDAAVGISKNLLQSDSSISSKLKKTEHSVKGEGIMIPKNEIKLENDVSFYTGPIVDNPSHKKDEFCLQYNEYIVYNVDQVR
;
A
#
# COMPACT_ATOMS: atom_id res chain seq x y z
N MET A 1 7.32 -0.61 0.58
CA MET A 1 6.15 -0.28 -0.24
C MET A 1 5.71 -1.39 -1.21
N GLY A 2 5.45 -2.61 -0.72
CA GLY A 2 4.88 -3.65 -1.58
C GLY A 2 3.43 -3.36 -1.97
N TYR A 3 3.17 -3.04 -3.25
CA TYR A 3 1.84 -2.80 -3.81
C TYR A 3 1.52 -3.74 -4.97
N LEU A 4 0.24 -3.85 -5.30
CA LEU A 4 -0.25 -4.63 -6.43
C LEU A 4 -1.08 -3.75 -7.37
N SER A 5 -0.71 -3.70 -8.66
CA SER A 5 -1.38 -2.85 -9.66
C SER A 5 -2.85 -3.23 -9.88
N SER A 6 -3.18 -4.53 -9.90
CA SER A 6 -4.55 -4.99 -10.12
C SER A 6 -5.52 -4.53 -9.02
N LYS A 7 -5.02 -4.31 -7.79
CA LYS A 7 -5.80 -3.72 -6.72
C LYS A 7 -6.26 -2.31 -7.08
N SER A 8 -5.35 -1.47 -7.57
CA SER A 8 -5.66 -0.10 -8.01
C SER A 8 -6.52 -0.08 -9.27
N ILE A 9 -6.28 -1.00 -10.22
CA ILE A 9 -7.07 -1.11 -11.47
C ILE A 9 -8.55 -1.39 -11.18
N ASN A 10 -8.88 -2.13 -10.12
CA ASN A 10 -10.27 -2.39 -9.76
C ASN A 10 -11.06 -1.11 -9.42
N TYR A 11 -10.37 -0.04 -9.00
CA TYR A 11 -11.00 1.27 -8.77
C TYR A 11 -11.24 2.07 -10.05
N CYS A 12 -10.75 1.62 -11.21
CA CYS A 12 -11.04 2.24 -12.50
C CYS A 12 -12.44 1.90 -13.04
N PHE A 13 -13.14 0.92 -12.45
CA PHE A 13 -14.46 0.45 -12.89
C PHE A 13 -14.53 0.12 -14.40
N GLY A 14 -13.43 -0.37 -14.97
CA GLY A 14 -13.32 -0.64 -16.40
C GLY A 14 -14.17 -1.83 -16.85
N SER A 15 -14.86 -1.70 -17.98
CA SER A 15 -15.55 -2.80 -18.68
C SER A 15 -14.74 -3.29 -19.89
N PRO A 16 -15.01 -4.49 -20.42
CA PRO A 16 -14.33 -5.00 -21.60
C PRO A 16 -14.36 -3.99 -22.76
N GLY A 17 -13.18 -3.73 -23.36
CA GLY A 17 -13.03 -2.78 -24.46
C GLY A 17 -12.87 -1.31 -24.06
N GLN A 18 -12.90 -0.98 -22.77
CA GLN A 18 -12.66 0.37 -22.27
C GLN A 18 -11.20 0.59 -21.87
N SER A 19 -10.74 1.83 -22.04
CA SER A 19 -9.44 2.28 -21.54
C SER A 19 -9.61 2.98 -20.20
N GLY A 20 -8.63 2.80 -19.30
CA GLY A 20 -8.55 3.49 -18.02
C GLY A 20 -7.14 3.99 -17.77
N PHE A 21 -7.00 4.89 -16.80
CA PHE A 21 -5.71 5.43 -16.40
C PHE A 21 -5.31 4.86 -15.04
N LEU A 22 -4.05 4.47 -14.92
CA LEU A 22 -3.41 4.13 -13.66
C LEU A 22 -2.24 5.08 -13.47
N THR A 23 -2.20 5.75 -12.33
CA THR A 23 -1.12 6.69 -12.01
C THR A 23 -0.13 6.01 -11.08
N LEU A 24 1.15 6.04 -11.45
CA LEU A 24 2.25 5.75 -10.53
C LEU A 24 2.68 7.08 -9.91
N VAL A 25 2.80 7.11 -8.58
CA VAL A 25 3.24 8.28 -7.83
C VAL A 25 4.41 7.91 -6.94
N ASP A 26 5.28 8.88 -6.69
CA ASP A 26 6.23 8.79 -5.58
C ASP A 26 5.54 9.29 -4.31
N ALA A 27 5.63 8.50 -3.24
CA ALA A 27 4.91 8.77 -1.99
C ALA A 27 5.86 8.68 -0.78
N ALA A 28 6.10 9.83 -0.14
CA ALA A 28 6.93 9.95 1.04
C ALA A 28 6.19 9.45 2.30
N VAL A 29 6.20 8.15 2.54
CA VAL A 29 5.49 7.54 3.69
C VAL A 29 6.22 7.64 5.02
N GLY A 30 7.53 7.85 5.03
CA GLY A 30 8.33 7.92 6.25
C GLY A 30 8.10 6.71 7.16
N ILE A 31 7.98 6.96 8.47
CA ILE A 31 7.61 5.94 9.45
C ILE A 31 6.09 5.71 9.39
N SER A 32 5.67 4.53 8.92
CA SER A 32 4.26 4.13 8.88
C SER A 32 3.81 3.44 10.15
N LYS A 33 2.56 3.70 10.56
CA LYS A 33 1.86 2.87 11.55
C LYS A 33 1.20 1.69 10.86
N ASN A 34 1.58 0.48 11.23
CA ASN A 34 0.99 -0.74 10.68
C ASN A 34 -0.32 -1.08 11.36
N LEU A 35 -1.32 -1.46 10.58
CA LEU A 35 -2.62 -1.96 11.03
C LEU A 35 -2.97 -3.26 10.32
N LEU A 36 -3.47 -4.23 11.09
CA LEU A 36 -4.04 -5.48 10.55
C LEU A 36 -5.54 -5.35 10.24
N GLN A 37 -6.22 -4.45 10.95
CA GLN A 37 -7.67 -4.24 10.90
C GLN A 37 -7.99 -2.79 10.51
N SER A 38 -9.16 -2.58 9.92
CA SER A 38 -9.64 -1.24 9.59
C SER A 38 -9.89 -0.40 10.86
N ASP A 39 -9.37 0.83 10.90
CA ASP A 39 -9.71 1.82 11.92
C ASP A 39 -9.92 3.18 11.24
N SER A 40 -11.19 3.60 11.14
CA SER A 40 -11.56 4.89 10.52
C SER A 40 -11.10 6.11 11.32
N SER A 41 -10.77 5.92 12.59
CA SER A 41 -10.28 6.97 13.49
C SER A 41 -8.75 6.98 13.62
N ILE A 42 -8.03 6.19 12.82
CA ILE A 42 -6.57 6.06 12.97
C ILE A 42 -5.82 7.38 12.77
N SER A 43 -6.31 8.26 11.90
CA SER A 43 -5.66 9.53 11.57
C SER A 43 -5.47 10.45 12.79
N SER A 44 -6.41 10.42 13.75
CA SER A 44 -6.30 11.16 15.01
C SER A 44 -5.50 10.45 16.09
N LYS A 45 -5.14 9.18 15.87
CA LYS A 45 -4.38 8.32 16.81
C LYS A 45 -2.92 8.10 16.39
N LEU A 46 -2.45 8.80 15.35
CA LEU A 46 -1.05 8.73 14.93
C LEU A 46 -0.17 9.43 15.96
N LYS A 47 0.95 8.78 16.30
CA LYS A 47 2.01 9.42 17.07
C LYS A 47 2.64 10.52 16.21
N LYS A 48 3.20 11.55 16.83
CA LYS A 48 3.92 12.63 16.12
C LYS A 48 5.10 12.13 15.27
N THR A 49 5.61 10.93 15.54
CA THR A 49 6.70 10.28 14.80
C THR A 49 6.21 9.43 13.63
N GLU A 50 4.90 9.22 13.48
CA GLU A 50 4.28 8.42 12.42
C GLU A 50 3.72 9.37 11.35
N HIS A 51 3.99 9.09 10.08
CA HIS A 51 3.72 10.01 8.96
C HIS A 51 2.68 9.46 7.97
N SER A 52 2.34 8.18 8.12
CA SER A 52 1.43 7.45 7.26
C SER A 52 0.87 6.23 7.98
N VAL A 53 -0.15 5.61 7.41
CA VAL A 53 -0.67 4.32 7.84
C VAL A 53 -0.40 3.29 6.76
N LYS A 54 0.02 2.10 7.18
CA LYS A 54 0.11 0.91 6.33
C LYS A 54 -0.92 -0.10 6.78
N GLY A 55 -1.93 -0.36 5.95
CA GLY A 55 -2.77 -1.54 6.10
C GLY A 55 -1.98 -2.76 5.63
N GLU A 56 -1.76 -3.74 6.51
CA GLU A 56 -0.98 -4.93 6.18
C GLU A 56 -1.88 -6.02 5.59
N GLY A 57 -1.51 -6.48 4.41
CA GLY A 57 -2.21 -7.57 3.73
C GLY A 57 -1.54 -8.93 3.93
N ILE A 58 -2.30 -10.00 3.68
CA ILE A 58 -1.80 -11.38 3.69
C ILE A 58 -0.91 -11.73 2.51
N MET A 59 -0.92 -10.92 1.45
CA MET A 59 -0.10 -11.12 0.27
C MET A 59 0.75 -9.89 -0.03
N ILE A 60 2.03 -10.12 -0.32
CA ILE A 60 3.03 -9.08 -0.60
C ILE A 60 3.87 -9.44 -1.83
N PRO A 61 4.40 -8.44 -2.57
CA PRO A 61 5.42 -8.69 -3.58
C PRO A 61 6.70 -9.21 -2.94
N LYS A 62 7.29 -10.23 -3.56
CA LYS A 62 8.50 -10.89 -3.07
C LYS A 62 9.74 -10.02 -3.19
N ASN A 63 9.82 -9.20 -4.23
CA ASN A 63 11.03 -8.50 -4.63
C ASN A 63 10.90 -7.00 -4.41
N GLU A 64 11.98 -6.40 -3.94
CA GLU A 64 12.16 -4.95 -3.81
C GLU A 64 13.38 -4.53 -4.63
N ILE A 65 13.24 -3.46 -5.40
CA ILE A 65 14.26 -2.83 -6.23
C ILE A 65 14.37 -1.39 -5.75
N LYS A 66 15.57 -0.94 -5.39
CA LYS A 66 15.82 0.48 -5.13
C LYS A 66 16.15 1.19 -6.43
N LEU A 67 15.41 2.24 -6.74
CA LEU A 67 15.67 3.12 -7.87
C LEU A 67 16.75 4.15 -7.49
N GLU A 68 17.31 4.85 -8.49
CA GLU A 68 18.41 5.82 -8.31
C GLU A 68 18.10 6.97 -7.33
N ASN A 69 16.81 7.24 -7.06
CA ASN A 69 16.32 8.29 -6.16
C ASN A 69 15.97 7.78 -4.76
N ASP A 70 16.50 6.64 -4.33
CA ASP A 70 16.13 5.95 -3.06
C ASP A 70 14.65 5.54 -2.94
N VAL A 71 13.92 5.58 -4.06
CA VAL A 71 12.53 5.11 -4.15
C VAL A 71 12.53 3.58 -4.24
N SER A 72 11.82 2.93 -3.31
CA SER A 72 11.61 1.48 -3.35
C SER A 72 10.49 1.11 -4.31
N PHE A 73 10.83 0.39 -5.38
CA PHE A 73 9.91 -0.20 -6.33
C PHE A 73 9.76 -1.70 -6.08
N TYR A 74 8.54 -2.24 -6.18
CA TYR A 74 8.27 -3.63 -5.81
C TYR A 74 7.78 -4.43 -7.00
N THR A 75 8.32 -5.62 -7.14
CA THR A 75 8.00 -6.50 -8.27
C THR A 75 7.52 -7.86 -7.78
N GLY A 76 6.73 -8.50 -8.64
CA GLY A 76 6.23 -9.84 -8.39
C GLY A 76 7.35 -10.89 -8.33
N PRO A 77 7.02 -12.15 -8.02
CA PRO A 77 5.65 -12.65 -7.80
C PRO A 77 5.07 -12.19 -6.45
N ILE A 78 3.75 -12.29 -6.33
CA ILE A 78 3.05 -12.11 -5.06
C ILE A 78 3.16 -13.40 -4.24
N VAL A 79 3.48 -13.27 -2.95
CA VAL A 79 3.67 -14.36 -2.00
C VAL A 79 2.92 -14.08 -0.70
N ASP A 80 2.71 -15.11 0.10
CA ASP A 80 2.15 -14.96 1.45
C ASP A 80 3.04 -14.07 2.32
N ASN A 81 2.42 -13.18 3.07
CA ASN A 81 3.06 -12.33 4.06
C ASN A 81 3.40 -13.17 5.30
N PRO A 82 4.70 -13.41 5.60
CA PRO A 82 5.09 -14.25 6.72
C PRO A 82 4.72 -13.64 8.08
N SER A 83 4.46 -12.34 8.13
CA SER A 83 4.05 -11.64 9.36
C SER A 83 2.57 -11.82 9.69
N HIS A 84 1.78 -12.46 8.82
CA HIS A 84 0.34 -12.61 9.01
C HIS A 84 -0.05 -14.01 9.51
N LYS A 85 -1.02 -14.07 10.44
CA LYS A 85 -1.63 -15.33 10.90
C LYS A 85 -2.92 -15.59 10.11
N LYS A 86 -3.22 -16.87 9.79
CA LYS A 86 -4.27 -17.25 8.85
C LYS A 86 -5.72 -16.99 9.29
N ASP A 87 -5.97 -16.68 10.55
CA ASP A 87 -7.32 -16.74 11.14
C ASP A 87 -7.99 -15.37 11.39
N GLU A 88 -7.47 -14.28 10.83
CA GLU A 88 -8.02 -12.93 11.02
C GLU A 88 -8.71 -12.41 9.75
N PHE A 89 -9.83 -11.69 9.90
CA PHE A 89 -10.42 -10.93 8.79
C PHE A 89 -9.46 -9.81 8.39
N CYS A 90 -8.74 -9.95 7.30
CA CYS A 90 -7.61 -9.07 6.98
C CYS A 90 -7.62 -8.63 5.52
N LEU A 91 -6.82 -7.60 5.23
CA LEU A 91 -6.62 -7.14 3.87
C LEU A 91 -5.92 -8.22 3.03
N GLN A 92 -6.32 -8.35 1.77
CA GLN A 92 -5.65 -9.25 0.84
C GLN A 92 -4.24 -8.77 0.50
N TYR A 93 -4.08 -7.46 0.27
CA TYR A 93 -2.80 -6.83 -0.09
C TYR A 93 -2.61 -5.56 0.72
N ASN A 94 -1.36 -5.11 0.85
CA ASN A 94 -1.07 -3.87 1.55
C ASN A 94 -1.79 -2.65 0.95
N GLU A 95 -2.00 -1.64 1.79
CA GLU A 95 -2.40 -0.27 1.42
C GLU A 95 -1.58 0.71 2.21
N TYR A 96 -1.35 1.89 1.65
CA TYR A 96 -0.66 2.96 2.35
C TYR A 96 -1.47 4.23 2.18
N ILE A 97 -1.63 4.95 3.29
CA ILE A 97 -2.42 6.15 3.38
C ILE A 97 -1.51 7.25 3.95
N VAL A 98 -1.35 8.31 3.18
CA VAL A 98 -0.68 9.55 3.60
C VAL A 98 -1.74 10.61 3.91
N TYR A 99 -1.42 11.56 4.78
CA TYR A 99 -2.37 12.57 5.28
C TYR A 99 -2.03 13.99 4.87
N ASN A 100 -0.83 14.22 4.32
CA ASN A 100 -0.46 15.48 3.69
C ASN A 100 -0.25 15.27 2.17
N VAL A 101 -0.85 16.15 1.37
CA VAL A 101 -0.70 16.17 -0.09
C VAL A 101 0.74 16.39 -0.53
N ASP A 102 1.54 17.10 0.27
CA ASP A 102 2.97 17.33 0.00
C ASP A 102 3.80 16.04 0.01
N GLN A 103 3.23 14.92 0.48
CA GLN A 103 3.88 13.62 0.47
C GLN A 103 3.77 12.91 -0.89
N VAL A 104 3.05 13.44 -1.87
CA VAL A 104 2.77 12.77 -3.15
C VAL A 104 3.32 13.59 -4.32
N ARG A 105 4.05 12.94 -5.23
CA ARG A 105 4.60 13.55 -6.46
C ARG A 105 4.37 12.69 -7.70
#